data_AF-A0AAN5C166-F1
#
_entry.id   AF-A0AAN5C166-F1
#
_cell.length_a   1.000
_cell.length_b   1.000
_cell.length_c   1.000
_cell.angle_alpha   90.00
_cell.angle_beta   90.00
_cell.angle_gamma   90.00
#
_symmetry.space_group_name_H-M   'P 1'
#
loop_
_entity.id
_entity.type
_entity.pdbx_description
1 polymer ?
#
loop_
_entity_poly.entity_id
_entity_poly.type
_entity_poly.pdbx_seq_one_letter_code
_entity_poly.pdbx_strand_id
1 'polypeptide(L)'
;MSASVRGAATDVKSSILTQPNMYARNILIGKMKYELGDHSYVRCPENKLVADIEFKTKGYFTGAYNQIGGTIKNSETGQVYYELSGYWNKEMFITDVRQILSIAPILEGQTESSQYQIPPHKEGREAAPPDHNGAAPSAAQPASSGGEKLEEVQRKDTRTSDVDTFVDAKP
;
A
#
# COMPACT_ATOMS: atom_id res chain seq x y z
N MET A 1 -56.66 10.84 10.71
CA MET A 1 -55.65 9.78 10.86
C MET A 1 -54.58 10.00 9.80
N SER A 2 -53.41 10.47 10.19
CA SER A 2 -52.27 10.63 9.26
C SER A 2 -51.22 9.60 9.65
N ALA A 3 -50.98 8.62 8.77
CA ALA A 3 -49.94 7.63 8.95
C ALA A 3 -48.62 8.22 8.45
N SER A 4 -47.70 8.49 9.38
CA SER A 4 -46.32 8.85 9.06
C SER A 4 -45.59 7.60 8.57
N VAL A 5 -45.26 7.58 7.28
CA VAL A 5 -44.37 6.57 6.68
C VAL A 5 -42.96 6.88 7.15
N ARG A 6 -42.45 6.12 8.13
CA ARG A 6 -41.03 6.16 8.50
C ARG A 6 -40.26 5.55 7.34
N GLY A 7 -39.39 6.33 6.70
CA GLY A 7 -38.38 5.81 5.79
C GLY A 7 -37.54 4.75 6.53
N ALA A 8 -37.38 3.59 5.93
CA ALA A 8 -36.51 2.55 6.45
C ALA A 8 -35.08 3.12 6.52
N ALA A 9 -34.52 3.18 7.74
CA ALA A 9 -33.11 3.50 7.90
C ALA A 9 -32.30 2.39 7.20
N THR A 10 -31.55 2.75 6.16
CA THR A 10 -30.55 1.87 5.57
C THR A 10 -29.49 1.58 6.62
N ASP A 11 -29.44 0.33 7.06
CA ASP A 11 -28.41 -0.16 7.99
C ASP A 11 -27.04 -0.07 7.32
N VAL A 12 -26.18 0.83 7.83
CA VAL A 12 -24.82 1.02 7.31
C VAL A 12 -23.95 -0.08 7.90
N LYS A 13 -23.60 -1.08 7.09
CA LYS A 13 -22.65 -2.12 7.50
C LYS A 13 -21.24 -1.56 7.51
N SER A 14 -20.58 -1.64 8.66
CA SER A 14 -19.20 -1.20 8.83
C SER A 14 -18.24 -2.36 8.55
N SER A 15 -17.04 -2.07 8.05
CA SER A 15 -16.00 -3.08 7.88
C SER A 15 -14.65 -2.49 8.19
N ILE A 16 -13.83 -3.26 8.89
CA ILE A 16 -12.47 -2.86 9.26
C ILE A 16 -11.51 -3.55 8.31
N LEU A 17 -10.69 -2.75 7.62
CA LEU A 17 -9.65 -3.20 6.71
C LEU A 17 -8.27 -2.83 7.27
N THR A 18 -7.34 -3.77 7.30
CA THR A 18 -5.94 -3.48 7.58
C THR A 18 -5.11 -3.55 6.31
N GLN A 19 -4.02 -2.77 6.25
CA GLN A 19 -3.09 -2.81 5.13
C GLN A 19 -2.01 -3.88 5.39
N PRO A 20 -1.56 -4.60 4.35
CA PRO A 20 -0.37 -5.43 4.45
C PRO A 20 0.90 -4.57 4.59
N ASN A 21 1.97 -5.17 5.08
CA ASN A 21 3.27 -4.52 5.13
C ASN A 21 3.91 -4.48 3.75
N MET A 22 4.78 -3.48 3.52
CA MET A 22 5.53 -3.32 2.27
C MET A 22 7.02 -3.35 2.55
N TYR A 23 7.75 -4.18 1.81
CA TYR A 23 9.19 -4.35 1.92
C TYR A 23 9.89 -3.88 0.66
N ALA A 24 11.02 -3.20 0.83
CA ALA A 24 11.98 -2.92 -0.24
C ALA A 24 13.12 -3.95 -0.18
N ARG A 25 13.30 -4.71 -1.26
CA ARG A 25 14.38 -5.69 -1.43
C ARG A 25 15.55 -5.07 -2.18
N ASN A 26 16.74 -5.63 -1.98
CA ASN A 26 17.98 -5.27 -2.68
C ASN A 26 18.40 -3.80 -2.45
N ILE A 27 18.20 -3.29 -1.23
CA ILE A 27 18.57 -1.90 -0.88
C ILE A 27 20.08 -1.63 -0.93
N LEU A 28 20.92 -2.67 -0.84
CA LEU A 28 22.39 -2.53 -0.85
C LEU A 28 23.00 -2.81 -2.24
N ILE A 29 22.53 -3.83 -2.94
CA ILE A 29 23.10 -4.29 -4.23
C ILE A 29 22.00 -4.87 -5.11
N GLY A 30 21.96 -4.46 -6.39
CA GLY A 30 21.06 -4.99 -7.41
C GLY A 30 19.85 -4.09 -7.69
N LYS A 31 18.91 -4.58 -8.51
CA LYS A 31 17.68 -3.85 -8.80
C LYS A 31 16.73 -3.93 -7.60
N MET A 32 16.33 -2.78 -7.07
CA MET A 32 15.31 -2.73 -6.03
C MET A 32 14.00 -3.35 -6.49
N LYS A 33 13.28 -3.98 -5.56
CA LYS A 33 11.95 -4.55 -5.79
C LYS A 33 11.08 -4.33 -4.57
N TYR A 34 9.81 -4.01 -4.79
CA TYR A 34 8.81 -3.94 -3.72
C TYR A 34 8.12 -5.29 -3.56
N GLU A 35 7.77 -5.62 -2.32
CA GLU A 35 7.08 -6.85 -1.98
C GLU A 35 6.12 -6.61 -0.82
N LEU A 36 4.86 -7.00 -1.01
CA LEU A 36 3.88 -7.04 0.07
C LEU A 36 4.11 -8.26 0.95
N GLY A 37 3.94 -8.09 2.25
CA GLY A 37 4.13 -9.14 3.24
C GLY A 37 3.16 -9.07 4.41
N ASP A 38 3.18 -10.12 5.20
CA ASP A 38 2.39 -10.32 6.42
C ASP A 38 0.87 -10.38 6.17
N HIS A 39 0.10 -10.36 7.27
CA HIS A 39 -1.34 -10.52 7.26
C HIS A 39 -2.08 -9.19 7.09
N SER A 40 -3.13 -9.22 6.28
CA SER A 40 -4.18 -8.21 6.19
C SER A 40 -5.53 -8.84 6.54
N TYR A 41 -6.39 -8.07 7.21
CA TYR A 41 -7.69 -8.53 7.66
C TYR A 41 -8.81 -7.66 7.08
N VAL A 42 -9.88 -8.32 6.65
CA VAL A 42 -11.19 -7.70 6.41
C VAL A 42 -12.15 -8.26 7.44
N ARG A 43 -12.64 -7.42 8.35
CA ARG A 43 -13.55 -7.85 9.44
C ARG A 43 -14.90 -7.16 9.30
N CYS A 44 -15.95 -7.96 9.29
CA CYS A 44 -17.34 -7.50 9.35
C CYS A 44 -17.97 -8.04 10.65
N PRO A 45 -17.97 -7.24 11.74
CA PRO A 45 -18.53 -7.65 13.04
C PRO A 45 -20.01 -8.03 13.00
N GLU A 46 -20.77 -7.43 12.08
CA GLU A 46 -22.22 -7.63 11.93
C GLU A 46 -22.53 -9.04 11.43
N ASN A 47 -21.73 -9.55 10.46
CA ASN A 47 -21.93 -10.88 9.87
C ASN A 47 -21.03 -11.95 10.50
N LYS A 48 -20.20 -11.60 11.48
CA LYS A 48 -19.21 -12.50 12.10
C LYS A 48 -18.27 -13.12 11.08
N LEU A 49 -17.95 -12.41 10.01
CA LEU A 49 -17.05 -12.88 8.95
C LEU A 49 -15.73 -12.14 9.03
N VAL A 50 -14.64 -12.89 8.89
CA VAL A 50 -13.28 -12.37 8.77
C VAL A 50 -12.61 -13.03 7.58
N ALA A 51 -12.12 -12.20 6.66
CA ALA A 51 -11.13 -12.61 5.68
C ALA A 51 -9.74 -12.33 6.27
N ASP A 52 -8.90 -13.35 6.29
CA ASP A 52 -7.52 -13.32 6.76
C ASP A 52 -6.62 -13.66 5.57
N ILE A 53 -5.89 -12.66 5.07
CA ILE A 53 -5.10 -12.75 3.84
C ILE A 53 -3.63 -12.56 4.20
N GLU A 54 -2.84 -13.59 3.96
CA GLU A 54 -1.38 -13.58 4.06
C GLU A 54 -0.78 -13.18 2.70
N PHE A 55 -0.05 -12.08 2.68
CA PHE A 55 0.82 -11.72 1.57
C PHE A 55 2.17 -12.41 1.78
N LYS A 56 2.47 -13.38 0.91
CA LYS A 56 3.65 -14.23 1.08
C LYS A 56 4.87 -13.53 0.53
N THR A 57 5.85 -13.32 1.40
CA THR A 57 7.17 -12.85 0.98
C THR A 57 8.00 -14.02 0.48
N LYS A 58 8.84 -13.76 -0.53
CA LYS A 58 9.75 -14.75 -1.08
C LYS A 58 10.82 -15.10 -0.05
N GLY A 59 10.91 -16.38 0.30
CA GLY A 59 11.97 -16.94 1.11
C GLY A 59 13.30 -17.04 0.34
N TYR A 60 14.40 -17.18 1.08
CA TYR A 60 15.74 -17.24 0.48
C TYR A 60 15.96 -18.49 -0.39
N PHE A 61 15.34 -19.62 -0.02
CA PHE A 61 15.55 -20.93 -0.66
C PHE A 61 14.37 -21.42 -1.52
N THR A 62 13.18 -20.83 -1.38
CA THR A 62 11.96 -21.29 -2.05
C THR A 62 10.89 -20.19 -2.05
N GLY A 63 9.89 -20.32 -2.94
CA GLY A 63 8.76 -19.40 -3.06
C GLY A 63 8.79 -18.52 -4.30
N ALA A 64 7.62 -17.99 -4.67
CA ALA A 64 7.48 -17.00 -5.72
C ALA A 64 7.01 -15.66 -5.14
N TYR A 65 7.33 -14.58 -5.84
CA TYR A 65 6.87 -13.25 -5.48
C TYR A 65 5.36 -13.12 -5.63
N ASN A 66 4.78 -12.25 -4.82
CA ASN A 66 3.41 -11.77 -4.93
C ASN A 66 2.32 -12.83 -4.70
N GLN A 67 2.68 -13.98 -4.14
CA GLN A 67 1.69 -14.98 -3.77
C GLN A 67 0.84 -14.49 -2.60
N ILE A 68 -0.41 -14.90 -2.60
CA ILE A 68 -1.29 -14.76 -1.44
C ILE A 68 -1.76 -16.14 -0.97
N GLY A 69 -2.07 -16.23 0.32
CA GLY A 69 -2.87 -17.31 0.89
C GLY A 69 -3.88 -16.72 1.85
N GLY A 70 -4.97 -17.40 2.14
CA GLY A 70 -5.90 -16.87 3.13
C GLY A 70 -7.15 -17.70 3.30
N THR A 71 -7.99 -17.24 4.22
CA THR A 71 -9.29 -17.88 4.50
C THR A 71 -10.37 -16.83 4.72
N ILE A 72 -11.60 -17.18 4.36
CA ILE A 72 -12.81 -16.50 4.83
C ILE A 72 -13.47 -17.42 5.84
N LYS A 73 -13.60 -16.95 7.07
CA LYS A 73 -14.08 -17.74 8.21
C LYS A 73 -15.07 -16.98 9.06
N ASN A 74 -15.88 -17.74 9.80
CA ASN A 74 -16.65 -17.19 10.89
C ASN A 74 -15.73 -16.85 12.08
N SER A 75 -15.79 -15.61 12.57
CA SER A 75 -14.90 -15.12 13.63
C SER A 75 -15.18 -15.70 15.01
N GLU A 76 -16.41 -16.16 15.27
CA GLU A 76 -16.82 -16.70 16.57
C GLU A 76 -16.63 -18.21 16.62
N THR A 77 -17.02 -18.93 15.56
CA THR A 77 -16.93 -20.40 15.53
C THR A 77 -15.62 -20.91 14.96
N GLY A 78 -14.86 -20.06 14.25
CA GLY A 78 -13.65 -20.46 13.54
C GLY A 78 -13.92 -21.29 12.28
N GLN A 79 -15.18 -21.53 11.90
CA GLN A 79 -15.53 -22.29 10.71
C GLN A 79 -15.02 -21.57 9.45
N VAL A 80 -14.13 -22.23 8.71
CA VAL A 80 -13.68 -21.77 7.39
C VAL A 80 -14.76 -22.10 6.35
N TYR A 81 -15.06 -21.15 5.47
CA TYR A 81 -15.97 -21.34 4.34
C TYR A 81 -15.21 -21.38 3.02
N TYR A 82 -14.16 -20.56 2.90
CA TYR A 82 -13.38 -20.45 1.67
C TYR A 82 -11.90 -20.33 1.95
N GLU A 83 -11.10 -20.84 1.02
CA GLU A 83 -9.66 -20.63 0.95
C GLU A 83 -9.33 -19.70 -0.22
N LEU A 84 -8.41 -18.77 0.01
CA LEU A 84 -7.91 -17.82 -0.96
C LEU A 84 -6.49 -18.20 -1.36
N SER A 85 -6.17 -18.13 -2.66
CA SER A 85 -4.84 -18.40 -3.18
C SER A 85 -4.56 -17.62 -4.47
N GLY A 86 -3.36 -17.78 -5.03
CA GLY A 86 -2.95 -17.14 -6.29
C GLY A 86 -1.96 -16.00 -6.05
N TYR A 87 -2.04 -14.95 -6.87
CA TYR A 87 -1.11 -13.83 -6.85
C TYR A 87 -1.85 -12.51 -6.83
N TRP A 88 -1.50 -11.59 -5.92
CA TRP A 88 -2.19 -10.29 -5.81
C TRP A 88 -2.02 -9.41 -7.06
N ASN A 89 -1.01 -9.69 -7.88
CA ASN A 89 -0.74 -8.97 -9.13
C ASN A 89 -1.11 -9.77 -10.39
N LYS A 90 -1.77 -10.93 -10.25
CA LYS A 90 -2.26 -11.76 -11.36
C LYS A 90 -3.62 -12.35 -10.98
N GLU A 91 -3.86 -13.61 -11.34
CA GLU A 91 -5.05 -14.35 -10.97
C GLU A 91 -5.04 -14.74 -9.49
N MET A 92 -6.19 -14.54 -8.85
CA MET A 92 -6.52 -15.04 -7.53
C MET A 92 -7.66 -16.04 -7.62
N PHE A 93 -7.63 -17.05 -6.75
CA PHE A 93 -8.58 -18.14 -6.71
C PHE A 93 -9.26 -18.20 -5.36
N ILE A 94 -10.54 -18.57 -5.37
CA ILE A 94 -11.30 -18.94 -4.19
C ILE A 94 -11.78 -20.38 -4.33
N THR A 95 -11.64 -21.14 -3.26
CA THR A 95 -12.08 -22.54 -3.18
C THR A 95 -13.12 -22.67 -2.07
N ASP A 96 -14.29 -23.22 -2.37
CA ASP A 96 -15.28 -23.59 -1.34
C ASP A 96 -14.80 -24.85 -0.61
N VAL A 97 -14.64 -24.79 0.71
CA VAL A 97 -14.12 -25.94 1.48
C VAL A 97 -15.12 -27.09 1.56
N ARG A 98 -16.42 -26.83 1.35
CA ARG A 98 -17.47 -27.86 1.31
C ARG A 98 -17.59 -28.51 -0.06
N GLN A 99 -17.15 -27.81 -1.10
CA GLN A 99 -17.14 -28.28 -2.48
C GLN A 99 -15.75 -28.04 -3.09
N ILE A 100 -14.78 -28.86 -2.69
CA ILE A 100 -13.37 -28.71 -3.10
C ILE A 100 -13.18 -28.73 -4.63
N LEU A 101 -14.13 -29.30 -5.38
CA LEU A 101 -14.11 -29.30 -6.85
C LEU A 101 -14.50 -27.95 -7.48
N SER A 102 -15.10 -27.02 -6.73
CA SER A 102 -15.43 -25.67 -7.22
C SER A 102 -14.32 -24.69 -6.85
N ILE A 103 -13.39 -24.50 -7.78
CA ILE A 103 -12.41 -23.41 -7.77
C ILE A 103 -12.88 -22.37 -8.78
N ALA A 104 -13.01 -21.12 -8.37
CA ALA A 104 -13.41 -20.02 -9.24
C ALA A 104 -12.37 -18.88 -9.22
N PRO A 105 -12.06 -18.27 -10.37
CA PRO A 105 -11.31 -17.01 -10.38
C PRO A 105 -12.17 -15.91 -9.76
N ILE A 106 -11.58 -15.11 -8.86
CA ILE A 106 -12.31 -14.04 -8.16
C ILE A 106 -12.03 -12.66 -8.76
N LEU A 107 -10.84 -12.46 -9.31
CA LEU A 107 -10.43 -11.23 -9.96
C LEU A 107 -9.46 -11.58 -11.10
N GLU A 108 -9.77 -11.10 -12.31
CA GLU A 108 -8.75 -10.93 -13.34
C GLU A 108 -7.81 -9.81 -12.88
N GLY A 109 -6.52 -9.87 -13.23
CA GLY A 109 -5.55 -8.84 -12.82
C GLY A 109 -6.04 -7.43 -13.15
N GLN A 110 -5.93 -6.51 -12.19
CA GLN A 110 -6.52 -5.17 -12.30
C GLN A 110 -5.84 -4.38 -13.46
N THR A 111 -6.62 -3.93 -14.45
CA THR A 111 -6.13 -2.99 -15.47
C THR A 111 -6.06 -1.58 -14.89
N GLU A 112 -4.91 -0.91 -14.98
CA GLU A 112 -4.77 0.48 -14.53
C GLU A 112 -5.76 1.39 -15.28
N SER A 113 -6.71 1.98 -14.56
CA SER A 113 -7.61 2.97 -15.14
C SER A 113 -6.95 4.34 -15.13
N SER A 114 -6.82 4.98 -16.29
CA SER A 114 -6.29 6.33 -16.43
C SER A 114 -7.17 7.43 -15.80
N GLN A 115 -8.32 7.07 -15.24
CA GLN A 115 -9.37 7.99 -14.80
C GLN A 115 -8.97 8.88 -13.61
N TYR A 116 -7.97 8.48 -12.83
CA TYR A 116 -7.42 9.28 -11.72
C TYR A 116 -6.05 9.85 -12.03
N GLN A 117 -5.67 9.93 -13.31
CA GLN A 117 -4.43 10.59 -13.70
C GLN A 117 -4.43 12.04 -13.22
N ILE A 118 -3.37 12.41 -12.50
CA ILE A 118 -3.12 13.78 -12.07
C ILE A 118 -3.15 14.65 -13.33
N PRO A 119 -4.01 15.69 -13.38
CA PRO A 119 -4.06 16.58 -14.52
C PRO A 119 -2.66 17.11 -14.86
N PRO A 120 -2.31 17.31 -16.14
CA PRO A 120 -1.04 17.90 -16.52
C PRO A 120 -0.79 19.19 -15.74
N HIS A 121 0.37 19.31 -15.10
CA HIS A 121 0.71 20.47 -14.30
C HIS A 121 0.62 21.75 -15.15
N LYS A 122 -0.25 22.69 -14.78
CA LYS A 122 -0.19 24.06 -15.31
C LYS A 122 0.87 24.83 -14.52
N GLU A 123 1.89 25.37 -15.19
CA GLU A 123 3.02 26.14 -14.63
C GLU A 123 2.59 27.52 -14.06
N GLY A 124 1.54 27.56 -13.24
CA GLY A 124 0.88 28.80 -12.85
C GLY A 124 0.33 28.78 -11.44
N ARG A 125 1.10 28.31 -10.47
CA ARG A 125 0.97 28.70 -9.05
C ARG A 125 2.26 28.32 -8.33
N GLU A 126 2.76 29.27 -7.55
CA GLU A 126 3.89 29.22 -6.60
C GLU A 126 4.40 27.80 -6.31
N ALA A 127 5.66 27.55 -6.66
CA ALA A 127 6.33 26.28 -6.49
C ALA A 127 6.04 25.70 -5.11
N ALA A 128 5.58 24.45 -5.07
CA ALA A 128 5.61 23.68 -3.84
C ALA A 128 7.06 23.72 -3.30
N PRO A 129 7.27 23.88 -1.98
CA PRO A 129 8.62 23.83 -1.41
C PRO A 129 9.27 22.51 -1.85
N PRO A 130 10.57 22.53 -2.19
CA PRO A 130 11.24 21.37 -2.74
C PRO A 130 11.11 20.18 -1.79
N ASP A 131 10.63 19.06 -2.32
CA ASP A 131 10.67 17.77 -1.63
C ASP A 131 12.13 17.51 -1.22
N HIS A 132 12.37 17.26 0.07
CA HIS A 132 13.72 17.08 0.65
C HIS A 132 14.51 15.88 0.10
N ASN A 133 14.00 15.18 -0.91
CA ASN A 133 14.65 14.06 -1.56
C ASN A 133 14.82 14.40 -3.04
N GLY A 134 15.88 15.14 -3.37
CA GLY A 134 16.22 15.58 -4.72
C GLY A 134 16.47 14.43 -5.70
N ALA A 135 15.41 13.85 -6.23
CA ALA A 135 15.46 12.85 -7.29
C ALA A 135 14.71 13.35 -8.53
N ALA A 136 15.33 14.26 -9.26
CA ALA A 136 15.00 14.46 -10.67
C ALA A 136 15.54 13.24 -11.49
N PRO A 137 14.89 12.85 -12.60
CA PRO A 137 15.39 11.79 -13.46
C PRO A 137 16.68 12.28 -14.15
N SER A 138 17.84 11.90 -13.61
CA SER A 138 19.13 12.29 -14.14
C SER A 138 19.45 11.49 -15.40
N ALA A 139 19.27 12.14 -16.57
CA ALA A 139 20.08 11.81 -17.74
C ALA A 139 21.54 12.07 -17.36
N ALA A 140 22.40 11.06 -17.54
CA ALA A 140 23.80 11.10 -17.14
C ALA A 140 24.49 12.39 -17.60
N GLN A 141 24.82 13.28 -16.64
CA GLN A 141 25.72 14.40 -16.85
C GLN A 141 27.08 14.10 -16.18
N PRO A 142 28.21 14.43 -16.83
CA PRO A 142 29.53 14.13 -16.31
C PRO A 142 29.84 15.02 -15.11
N ALA A 143 30.56 14.47 -14.15
CA ALA A 143 30.95 15.15 -12.91
C ALA A 143 31.67 16.47 -13.21
N SER A 144 31.09 17.60 -12.79
CA SER A 144 31.72 18.91 -12.89
C SER A 144 32.58 19.18 -11.66
N SER A 145 33.88 19.27 -11.86
CA SER A 145 34.82 19.90 -10.95
C SER A 145 34.52 21.40 -10.84
N GLY A 146 34.17 21.90 -9.64
CA GLY A 146 34.10 23.35 -9.39
C GLY A 146 33.45 23.77 -8.08
N GLY A 147 34.29 24.16 -7.11
CA GLY A 147 34.03 25.12 -6.02
C GLY A 147 32.80 24.94 -5.12
N GLU A 148 33.02 24.49 -3.88
CA GLU A 148 32.02 24.52 -2.80
C GLU A 148 31.52 25.95 -2.55
N LYS A 149 30.27 26.21 -2.91
CA LYS A 149 29.49 27.29 -2.31
C LYS A 149 28.78 26.68 -1.10
N LEU A 150 29.24 27.04 0.10
CA LEU A 150 28.63 26.66 1.37
C LEU A 150 27.18 27.17 1.39
N GLU A 151 26.21 26.27 1.21
CA GLU A 151 24.80 26.57 1.37
C GLU A 151 24.38 26.32 2.82
N GLU A 152 23.78 27.35 3.43
CA GLU A 152 23.24 27.29 4.79
C GLU A 152 21.99 26.40 4.82
N VAL A 153 22.07 25.24 5.48
CA VAL A 153 20.92 24.33 5.63
C VAL A 153 20.14 24.71 6.88
N GLN A 154 19.05 25.47 6.70
CA GLN A 154 18.13 25.78 7.79
C GLN A 154 17.21 24.58 8.07
N ARG A 155 17.22 24.09 9.30
CA ARG A 155 16.25 23.09 9.79
C ARG A 155 15.36 23.74 10.84
N LYS A 156 14.05 23.73 10.59
CA LYS A 156 13.06 24.23 11.55
C LYS A 156 12.68 23.12 12.52
N ASP A 157 12.98 23.29 13.80
CA ASP A 157 12.57 22.34 14.84
C ASP A 157 11.04 22.34 14.96
N THR A 158 10.42 21.17 14.79
CA THR A 158 8.96 21.02 14.76
C THR A 158 8.32 21.18 16.14
N ARG A 159 9.11 21.11 17.23
CA ARG A 159 8.63 21.22 18.61
C ARG A 159 8.70 22.65 19.15
N THR A 160 9.69 23.44 18.77
CA THR A 160 9.83 24.83 19.27
C THR A 160 9.64 25.90 18.20
N SER A 161 9.56 25.53 16.92
CA SER A 161 9.50 26.44 15.76
C SER A 161 10.79 27.24 15.53
N ASP A 162 11.83 27.00 16.32
CA ASP A 162 13.11 27.67 16.21
C ASP A 162 13.86 27.19 14.98
N VAL A 163 14.60 28.11 14.34
CA VAL A 163 15.42 27.82 13.18
C VAL A 163 16.87 27.85 13.63
N ASP A 164 17.50 26.68 13.66
CA ASP A 164 18.93 26.59 13.94
C ASP A 164 19.70 26.68 12.62
N THR A 165 20.54 27.71 12.51
CA THR A 165 21.51 27.88 11.43
C THR A 165 22.81 27.15 11.80
N PHE A 166 23.11 26.07 11.09
CA PHE A 166 24.41 25.39 11.21
C PHE A 166 25.30 25.78 10.04
N VAL A 167 26.51 26.23 10.37
CA VAL A 167 27.60 26.43 9.41
C VAL A 167 28.57 25.28 9.61
N ASP A 168 28.94 24.59 8.54
CA ASP A 168 29.90 23.50 8.62
C ASP A 168 31.20 23.97 9.25
N ALA A 169 31.75 23.14 10.14
CA ALA A 169 33.07 23.38 10.70
C ALA A 169 34.08 23.30 9.54
N LYS A 170 34.80 24.41 9.30
CA LYS A 170 35.91 24.41 8.36
C LYS A 170 36.97 23.38 8.81
N PRO A 171 37.61 22.68 7.87
CA PRO A 171 38.67 21.72 8.19
C PRO A 171 39.84 22.37 8.94
#